data_AF-A0A8T2V7K2-F1
#
_entry.id   AF-A0A8T2V7K2-F1
#
_cell.length_a   1.000
_cell.length_b   1.000
_cell.length_c   1.000
_cell.angle_alpha   90.00
_cell.angle_beta   90.00
_cell.angle_gamma   90.00
#
_symmetry.space_group_name_H-M   'P 1'
#
loop_
_entity.id
_entity.type
_entity.pdbx_description
1 polymer ?
#
loop_
_entity_poly.entity_id
_entity_poly.type
_entity_poly.pdbx_seq_one_letter_code
_entity_poly.pdbx_strand_id
1 'polypeptide(L)'
;MAELKELGGDIIKFISVAQRITDVAPMFQLLSLSNVPSICVATGERGQICQLLSRKYGGLYIVGSLDSSEGLVPCQPTLSRLIKTFQIARINERTEVFGLISCPVNHSIGPVIHNAAFSEINYNGVYIPFLVDDLAEFFKVYNGFNFSGFSVGIPYKVDALKFCDEIDISAQAIGAVNTIIRRKCDGKLIGYNTDSEAAISAIEDCLAEHQNTKTNVLQDKLLVLIGSGGAGKAIAFGAKQRGARIVVTDSCYERAEELADAVGGEALMLDLLDDYGPESGMILANACPVGMYPHMDGSPIDKKALKNYVLVFDAIYNPPVTKLMREATECRAAVVGGIEMFVRQATAQFELFTGQHAPEKQMRQLINSSLHNKQH
;
A
#
# COMPACT_ATOMS: atom_id res chain seq x y z
N MET A 1 -19.84 12.02 30.50
CA MET A 1 -20.23 10.66 30.91
C MET A 1 -21.04 10.66 32.20
N ALA A 2 -20.58 11.31 33.27
CA ALA A 2 -21.33 11.42 34.54
C ALA A 2 -22.74 12.02 34.32
N GLU A 3 -22.84 13.16 33.63
CA GLU A 3 -24.12 13.82 33.33
C GLU A 3 -25.08 12.97 32.49
N LEU A 4 -24.57 12.20 31.51
CA LEU A 4 -25.42 11.31 30.70
C LEU A 4 -25.89 10.07 31.46
N LYS A 5 -25.12 9.61 32.45
CA LYS A 5 -25.51 8.52 33.35
C LYS A 5 -26.62 8.99 34.31
N GLU A 6 -26.58 10.25 34.72
CA GLU A 6 -27.62 10.86 35.56
C GLU A 6 -28.97 10.98 34.84
N LEU A 7 -28.98 10.97 33.49
CA LEU A 7 -30.21 10.91 32.69
C LEU A 7 -30.88 9.52 32.66
N GLY A 8 -30.29 8.50 33.29
CA GLY A 8 -30.89 7.18 33.45
C GLY A 8 -30.92 6.32 32.18
N GLY A 9 -30.09 6.62 31.17
CA GLY A 9 -30.01 5.82 29.95
C GLY A 9 -29.28 4.49 30.13
N ASP A 10 -29.88 3.39 29.68
CA ASP A 10 -29.28 2.04 29.72
C ASP A 10 -28.09 1.88 28.77
N ILE A 11 -28.14 2.60 27.63
CA ILE A 11 -27.12 2.58 26.58
C ILE A 11 -26.86 4.03 26.15
N ILE A 12 -25.59 4.41 26.03
CA ILE A 12 -25.22 5.74 25.55
C ILE A 12 -24.76 5.66 24.10
N LYS A 13 -25.34 6.49 23.23
CA LYS A 13 -24.96 6.58 21.81
C LYS A 13 -24.28 7.92 21.53
N PHE A 14 -23.03 7.86 21.08
CA PHE A 14 -22.25 9.01 20.63
C PHE A 14 -22.14 9.00 19.11
N ILE A 15 -22.49 10.12 18.49
CA ILE A 15 -22.29 10.35 17.07
C ILE A 15 -21.44 11.61 16.92
N SER A 16 -20.34 11.52 16.17
CA SER A 16 -19.48 12.65 15.83
C SER A 16 -19.17 12.64 14.33
N VAL A 17 -18.70 13.77 13.82
CA VAL A 17 -18.18 13.88 12.44
C VAL A 17 -16.67 13.95 12.53
N ALA A 18 -15.96 13.03 11.87
CA ALA A 18 -14.50 13.04 11.84
C ALA A 18 -13.99 13.85 10.64
N GLN A 19 -13.38 15.00 10.91
CA GLN A 19 -12.73 15.81 9.88
C GLN A 19 -11.28 15.37 9.66
N ARG A 20 -10.65 14.85 10.72
CA ARG A 20 -9.33 14.20 10.72
C ARG A 20 -9.47 12.81 11.29
N ILE A 21 -8.58 11.91 10.89
CA ILE A 21 -8.55 10.56 11.44
C ILE A 21 -8.28 10.55 12.95
N THR A 22 -7.57 11.55 13.47
CA THR A 22 -7.26 11.72 14.89
C THR A 22 -8.49 12.06 15.74
N ASP A 23 -9.56 12.57 15.15
CA ASP A 23 -10.79 12.95 15.86
C ASP A 23 -11.52 11.73 16.44
N VAL A 24 -11.18 10.52 15.97
CA VAL A 24 -11.76 9.26 16.46
C VAL A 24 -11.14 8.80 17.78
N ALA A 25 -9.89 9.18 18.08
CA ALA A 25 -9.18 8.67 19.25
C ALA A 25 -9.88 8.94 20.60
N PRO A 26 -10.48 10.12 20.85
CA PRO A 26 -11.29 10.36 22.05
C PRO A 26 -12.49 9.40 22.18
N MET A 27 -13.06 8.94 21.06
CA MET A 27 -14.15 7.96 21.09
C MET A 27 -13.67 6.58 21.57
N PHE A 28 -12.47 6.16 21.16
CA PHE A 28 -11.89 4.90 21.66
C PHE A 28 -11.59 4.98 23.16
N GLN A 29 -11.07 6.11 23.64
CA GLN A 29 -10.87 6.36 25.06
C GLN A 29 -12.20 6.31 25.82
N LEU A 30 -13.24 6.95 25.27
CA LEU A 30 -14.58 6.93 25.86
C LEU A 30 -15.12 5.50 25.95
N LEU A 31 -15.04 4.71 24.88
CA LEU A 31 -15.49 3.33 24.89
C LEU A 31 -14.73 2.48 25.93
N SER A 32 -13.42 2.67 26.04
CA SER A 32 -12.57 1.87 26.93
C SER A 32 -12.75 2.21 28.42
N LEU A 33 -13.15 3.45 28.73
CA LEU A 33 -13.35 3.93 30.10
C LEU A 33 -14.83 3.88 30.53
N SER A 34 -15.75 3.60 29.61
CA SER A 34 -17.17 3.63 29.91
C SER A 34 -17.61 2.40 30.71
N ASN A 35 -18.18 2.63 31.88
CA ASN A 35 -18.87 1.61 32.67
C ASN A 35 -20.34 1.42 32.26
N VAL A 36 -20.79 2.11 31.21
CA VAL A 36 -22.14 1.99 30.63
C VAL A 36 -21.99 1.47 29.20
N PRO A 37 -22.77 0.47 28.77
CA PRO A 37 -22.76 0.01 27.39
C PRO A 37 -22.91 1.18 26.43
N SER A 38 -21.96 1.32 25.51
CA SER A 38 -21.84 2.51 24.66
C SER A 38 -21.70 2.14 23.19
N ILE A 39 -22.32 2.96 22.34
CA ILE A 39 -22.25 2.88 20.89
C ILE A 39 -21.57 4.16 20.41
N CYS A 40 -20.46 4.04 19.69
CA CYS A 40 -19.77 5.19 19.09
C CYS A 40 -19.81 5.11 17.56
N VAL A 41 -20.18 6.23 16.94
CA VAL A 41 -20.18 6.38 15.48
C VAL A 41 -19.50 7.68 15.09
N ALA A 42 -18.33 7.59 14.47
CA ALA A 42 -17.73 8.69 13.73
C ALA A 42 -18.14 8.60 12.26
N THR A 43 -18.77 9.65 11.74
CA THR A 43 -19.18 9.75 10.33
C THR A 43 -18.06 10.33 9.47
N GLY A 44 -18.18 10.19 8.14
CA GLY A 44 -17.17 10.65 7.18
C GLY A 44 -16.06 9.61 6.93
N GLU A 45 -15.31 9.78 5.84
CA GLU A 45 -14.34 8.76 5.39
C GLU A 45 -13.27 8.46 6.45
N ARG A 46 -12.85 9.49 7.20
CA ARG A 46 -11.84 9.39 8.27
C ARG A 46 -12.40 8.76 9.55
N GLY A 47 -13.72 8.80 9.72
CA GLY A 47 -14.44 8.20 10.85
C GLY A 47 -14.61 6.69 10.74
N GLN A 48 -14.37 6.09 9.56
CA GLN A 48 -14.61 4.66 9.31
C GLN A 48 -13.93 3.75 10.35
N ILE A 49 -12.72 4.10 10.79
CA ILE A 49 -11.98 3.31 11.79
C ILE A 49 -12.72 3.18 13.13
N CYS A 50 -13.62 4.12 13.45
CA CYS A 50 -14.49 4.04 14.62
C CYS A 50 -15.35 2.77 14.57
N GLN A 51 -15.94 2.46 13.41
CA GLN A 51 -16.76 1.25 13.24
C GLN A 51 -15.91 -0.02 13.24
N LEU A 52 -14.71 0.04 12.66
CA LEU A 52 -13.83 -1.13 12.53
C LEU A 52 -13.21 -1.54 13.87
N LEU A 53 -12.91 -0.59 14.74
CA LEU A 53 -12.23 -0.84 16.02
C LEU A 53 -13.15 -0.72 17.24
N SER A 54 -14.43 -0.38 17.06
CA SER A 54 -15.40 -0.22 18.16
C SER A 54 -15.37 -1.40 19.14
N ARG A 55 -15.40 -2.64 18.61
CA ARG A 55 -15.42 -3.86 19.43
C ARG A 55 -14.12 -4.10 20.21
N LYS A 56 -12.96 -3.71 19.65
CA LYS A 56 -11.67 -3.78 20.36
C LYS A 56 -11.67 -2.88 21.60
N TYR A 57 -12.35 -1.74 21.52
CA TYR A 57 -12.37 -0.73 22.59
C TYR A 57 -13.62 -0.79 23.48
N GLY A 58 -14.44 -1.85 23.40
CA GLY A 58 -15.59 -2.05 24.29
C GLY A 58 -16.94 -1.54 23.77
N GLY A 59 -17.03 -1.17 22.50
CA GLY A 59 -18.28 -0.77 21.86
C GLY A 59 -19.30 -1.91 21.78
N LEU A 60 -20.55 -1.59 22.16
CA LEU A 60 -21.65 -2.56 22.24
C LEU A 60 -22.10 -3.06 20.85
N TYR A 61 -22.30 -2.12 19.92
CA TYR A 61 -22.75 -2.41 18.56
C TYR A 61 -21.87 -1.70 17.52
N ILE A 62 -21.81 -2.32 16.34
CA ILE A 62 -21.20 -1.76 15.14
C ILE A 62 -22.35 -1.46 14.17
N VAL A 63 -22.31 -0.30 13.53
CA VAL A 63 -23.31 0.11 12.57
C VAL A 63 -22.70 0.01 11.17
N GLY A 64 -23.40 -0.64 10.25
CA GLY A 64 -23.03 -0.71 8.82
C GLY A 64 -24.21 -0.43 7.92
N SER A 65 -23.96 0.02 6.70
CA SER A 65 -25.00 0.20 5.67
C SER A 65 -25.35 -1.14 5.00
N LEU A 66 -26.58 -1.25 4.50
CA LEU A 66 -26.99 -2.41 3.68
C LEU A 66 -26.36 -2.31 2.28
N ASP A 67 -26.44 -1.13 1.66
CA ASP A 67 -25.94 -0.86 0.31
C ASP A 67 -24.81 0.19 0.30
N SER A 68 -24.12 0.29 -0.84
CA SER A 68 -23.03 1.25 -1.07
C SER A 68 -23.49 2.66 -1.46
N SER A 69 -24.77 2.83 -1.79
CA SER A 69 -25.38 4.15 -1.98
C SER A 69 -25.52 4.85 -0.63
N GLU A 70 -25.25 6.16 -0.59
CA GLU A 70 -25.30 7.03 0.60
C GLU A 70 -26.35 6.60 1.63
N GLY A 71 -25.92 5.88 2.65
CA GLY A 71 -26.76 5.55 3.79
C GLY A 71 -27.08 6.78 4.64
N LEU A 72 -27.86 6.62 5.71
CA LEU A 72 -28.14 7.69 6.68
C LEU A 72 -26.88 8.36 7.28
N VAL A 73 -25.73 7.70 7.20
CA VAL A 73 -24.44 8.18 7.68
C VAL A 73 -23.44 8.17 6.50
N PRO A 74 -22.93 9.35 6.07
CA PRO A 74 -21.94 9.42 5.00
C PRO A 74 -20.71 8.56 5.27
N CYS A 75 -20.26 7.86 4.24
CA CYS A 75 -19.03 7.05 4.22
C CYS A 75 -19.00 5.88 5.21
N GLN A 76 -20.18 5.37 5.59
CA GLN A 76 -20.29 4.19 6.45
C GLN A 76 -19.90 2.91 5.68
N PRO A 77 -19.13 1.97 6.28
CA PRO A 77 -18.85 0.69 5.64
C PRO A 77 -20.11 -0.18 5.54
N THR A 78 -20.24 -0.93 4.44
CA THR A 78 -21.34 -1.89 4.28
C THR A 78 -21.21 -3.05 5.25
N LEU A 79 -22.33 -3.66 5.64
CA LEU A 79 -22.36 -4.86 6.47
C LEU A 79 -21.58 -6.01 5.81
N SER A 80 -21.67 -6.14 4.49
CA SER A 80 -20.89 -7.11 3.73
C SER A 80 -19.39 -6.91 3.93
N ARG A 81 -18.90 -5.67 3.86
CA ARG A 81 -17.47 -5.35 4.05
C ARG A 81 -17.05 -5.56 5.51
N LEU A 82 -17.87 -5.16 6.47
CA LEU A 82 -17.63 -5.40 7.90
C LEU A 82 -17.48 -6.90 8.22
N ILE A 83 -18.38 -7.72 7.69
CA ILE A 83 -18.41 -9.16 7.98
C ILE A 83 -17.35 -9.92 7.17
N LYS A 84 -17.27 -9.69 5.85
CA LYS A 84 -16.43 -10.50 4.94
C LYS A 84 -14.99 -10.00 4.85
N THR A 85 -14.79 -8.68 4.81
CA THR A 85 -13.44 -8.10 4.65
C THR A 85 -12.76 -7.90 6.00
N PHE A 86 -13.41 -7.19 6.92
CA PHE A 86 -12.81 -6.83 8.22
C PHE A 86 -13.04 -7.89 9.30
N GLN A 87 -13.93 -8.85 9.04
CA GLN A 87 -14.23 -9.96 9.94
C GLN A 87 -14.46 -9.51 11.37
N ILE A 88 -15.27 -8.46 11.55
CA ILE A 88 -15.47 -7.75 12.83
C ILE A 88 -15.83 -8.66 14.02
N ALA A 89 -16.44 -9.83 13.76
CA ALA A 89 -16.77 -10.81 14.79
C ALA A 89 -15.54 -11.41 15.48
N ARG A 90 -14.38 -11.44 14.81
CA ARG A 90 -13.10 -11.94 15.35
C ARG A 90 -12.38 -10.91 16.23
N ILE A 91 -12.71 -9.63 16.07
CA ILE A 91 -12.03 -8.53 16.77
C ILE A 91 -12.43 -8.54 18.26
N ASN A 92 -11.42 -8.49 19.12
CA ASN A 92 -11.52 -8.39 20.56
C ASN A 92 -10.47 -7.41 21.11
N GLU A 93 -10.47 -7.19 22.43
CA GLU A 93 -9.55 -6.28 23.13
C GLU A 93 -8.06 -6.57 22.88
N ARG A 94 -7.69 -7.83 22.63
CA ARG A 94 -6.31 -8.26 22.39
C ARG A 94 -5.91 -8.27 20.91
N THR A 95 -6.84 -7.99 20.00
CA THR A 95 -6.54 -7.98 18.56
C THR A 95 -5.50 -6.91 18.24
N GLU A 96 -4.43 -7.29 17.55
CA GLU A 96 -3.40 -6.37 17.07
C GLU A 96 -3.90 -5.60 15.84
N VAL A 97 -3.68 -4.28 15.80
CA VAL A 97 -4.16 -3.43 14.72
C VAL A 97 -3.02 -3.14 13.74
N PHE A 98 -3.25 -3.48 12.49
CA PHE A 98 -2.44 -3.16 11.34
C PHE A 98 -3.23 -2.30 10.37
N GLY A 99 -2.56 -1.67 9.41
CA GLY A 99 -3.30 -1.00 8.34
C GLY A 99 -2.46 -0.24 7.35
N LEU A 100 -3.15 0.32 6.35
CA LEU A 100 -2.54 1.14 5.32
C LEU A 100 -2.70 2.62 5.66
N ILE A 101 -1.57 3.33 5.81
CA ILE A 101 -1.50 4.79 5.86
C ILE A 101 -1.43 5.31 4.42
N SER A 102 -2.44 6.05 3.95
CA SER A 102 -2.46 6.57 2.58
C SER A 102 -3.46 7.73 2.43
N CYS A 103 -3.26 8.57 1.41
CA CYS A 103 -4.23 9.56 0.99
C CYS A 103 -4.22 9.68 -0.55
N PRO A 104 -5.23 9.14 -1.27
CA PRO A 104 -6.42 8.43 -0.78
C PRO A 104 -6.14 6.99 -0.31
N VAL A 105 -7.09 6.37 0.42
CA VAL A 105 -6.94 4.99 0.95
C VAL A 105 -8.02 4.00 0.49
N ASN A 106 -9.19 4.48 0.05
CA ASN A 106 -10.40 3.67 -0.11
C ASN A 106 -10.30 2.56 -1.17
N HIS A 107 -9.41 2.70 -2.15
CA HIS A 107 -9.23 1.73 -3.23
C HIS A 107 -8.25 0.60 -2.91
N SER A 108 -7.61 0.62 -1.74
CA SER A 108 -6.66 -0.42 -1.36
C SER A 108 -7.33 -1.77 -1.19
N ILE A 109 -6.70 -2.80 -1.78
CA ILE A 109 -7.06 -4.21 -1.59
C ILE A 109 -6.37 -4.82 -0.37
N GLY A 110 -5.46 -4.09 0.30
CA GLY A 110 -4.74 -4.51 1.51
C GLY A 110 -5.64 -5.12 2.59
N PRO A 111 -6.77 -4.48 2.97
CA PRO A 111 -7.70 -5.06 3.94
C PRO A 111 -8.34 -6.39 3.51
N VAL A 112 -8.50 -6.65 2.22
CA VAL A 112 -9.05 -7.94 1.74
C VAL A 112 -8.01 -9.03 1.93
N ILE A 113 -6.75 -8.76 1.56
CA ILE A 113 -5.71 -9.78 1.53
C ILE A 113 -5.15 -10.09 2.92
N HIS A 114 -4.86 -9.07 3.74
CA HIS A 114 -4.22 -9.28 5.04
C HIS A 114 -5.20 -9.86 6.07
N ASN A 115 -6.47 -9.45 6.08
CA ASN A 115 -7.45 -10.03 7.02
C ASN A 115 -7.76 -11.49 6.68
N ALA A 116 -7.83 -11.84 5.39
CA ALA A 116 -7.97 -13.23 4.99
C ALA A 116 -6.74 -14.04 5.41
N ALA A 117 -5.53 -13.53 5.15
CA ALA A 117 -4.29 -14.19 5.56
C ALA A 117 -4.17 -14.35 7.08
N PHE A 118 -4.52 -13.34 7.88
CA PHE A 118 -4.57 -13.47 9.35
C PHE A 118 -5.54 -14.56 9.78
N SER A 119 -6.67 -14.68 9.08
CA SER A 119 -7.69 -15.67 9.41
C SER A 119 -7.27 -17.09 9.10
N GLU A 120 -6.56 -17.29 8.00
CA GLU A 120 -6.02 -18.58 7.54
C GLU A 120 -5.05 -19.17 8.58
N ILE A 121 -4.16 -18.36 9.12
CA ILE A 121 -3.16 -18.79 10.12
C ILE A 121 -3.64 -18.59 11.57
N ASN A 122 -4.91 -18.22 11.76
CA ASN A 122 -5.50 -17.90 13.07
C ASN A 122 -4.72 -16.84 13.88
N TYR A 123 -4.14 -15.85 13.20
CA TYR A 123 -3.50 -14.70 13.82
C TYR A 123 -4.55 -13.71 14.33
N ASN A 124 -4.45 -13.27 15.59
CA ASN A 124 -5.38 -12.30 16.17
C ASN A 124 -5.04 -10.86 15.77
N GLY A 125 -5.12 -10.57 14.47
CA GLY A 125 -4.85 -9.26 13.90
C GLY A 125 -6.01 -8.76 13.04
N VAL A 126 -6.09 -7.44 12.88
CA VAL A 126 -6.99 -6.78 11.93
C VAL A 126 -6.20 -5.77 11.11
N TYR A 127 -6.41 -5.74 9.80
CA TYR A 127 -5.83 -4.79 8.86
C TYR A 127 -6.90 -3.81 8.37
N ILE A 128 -6.72 -2.51 8.61
CA ILE A 128 -7.72 -1.47 8.27
C ILE A 128 -7.14 -0.32 7.43
N PRO A 129 -7.97 0.43 6.68
CA PRO A 129 -7.53 1.65 6.02
C PRO A 129 -7.41 2.81 7.01
N PHE A 130 -6.27 3.50 7.00
CA PHE A 130 -6.07 4.78 7.68
C PHE A 130 -5.97 5.89 6.62
N LEU A 131 -7.05 6.66 6.46
CA LEU A 131 -7.03 7.89 5.65
C LEU A 131 -6.35 8.99 6.46
N VAL A 132 -5.05 9.17 6.24
CA VAL A 132 -4.21 10.10 7.00
C VAL A 132 -3.98 11.36 6.18
N ASP A 133 -4.14 12.52 6.79
CA ASP A 133 -3.81 13.82 6.18
C ASP A 133 -2.39 14.25 6.55
N ASP A 134 -2.07 14.13 7.85
CA ASP A 134 -0.80 14.52 8.46
C ASP A 134 -0.22 13.35 9.26
N LEU A 135 1.01 12.95 8.89
CA LEU A 135 1.69 11.83 9.54
C LEU A 135 2.08 12.13 10.99
N ALA A 136 2.46 13.38 11.31
CA ALA A 136 2.91 13.74 12.64
C ALA A 136 1.76 13.69 13.65
N GLU A 137 0.59 14.21 13.29
CA GLU A 137 -0.63 14.09 14.08
C GLU A 137 -1.05 12.62 14.23
N PHE A 138 -1.00 11.84 13.14
CA PHE A 138 -1.33 10.42 13.16
C PHE A 138 -0.46 9.64 14.14
N PHE A 139 0.87 9.72 14.02
CA PHE A 139 1.79 8.99 14.89
C PHE A 139 1.77 9.50 16.33
N LYS A 140 1.49 10.79 16.55
CA LYS A 140 1.30 11.33 17.90
C LYS A 140 0.08 10.72 18.60
N VAL A 141 -1.02 10.52 17.88
CA VAL A 141 -2.29 10.03 18.44
C VAL A 141 -2.33 8.50 18.53
N TYR A 142 -1.85 7.82 17.50
CA TYR A 142 -1.88 6.35 17.39
C TYR A 142 -0.52 5.71 17.77
N ASN A 143 0.08 6.19 18.86
CA ASN A 143 1.37 5.73 19.36
C ASN A 143 1.32 4.47 20.26
N GLY A 144 0.13 4.00 20.62
CA GLY A 144 -0.03 2.88 21.56
C GLY A 144 0.36 1.52 20.98
N PHE A 145 0.69 0.56 21.85
CA PHE A 145 1.05 -0.82 21.51
C PHE A 145 -0.03 -1.62 20.79
N ASN A 146 -1.28 -1.13 20.80
CA ASN A 146 -2.39 -1.69 20.04
C ASN A 146 -2.19 -1.57 18.51
N PHE A 147 -1.38 -0.61 18.06
CA PHE A 147 -1.05 -0.41 16.64
C PHE A 147 0.32 -1.01 16.35
N SER A 148 0.30 -2.21 15.79
CA SER A 148 1.46 -3.11 15.74
C SER A 148 2.26 -2.98 14.44
N GLY A 149 1.66 -2.48 13.36
CA GLY A 149 2.38 -2.17 12.13
C GLY A 149 1.54 -1.48 11.07
N PHE A 150 2.20 -0.88 10.09
CA PHE A 150 1.57 -0.11 9.04
C PHE A 150 2.22 -0.39 7.69
N SER A 151 1.41 -0.61 6.66
CA SER A 151 1.87 -0.35 5.30
C SER A 151 1.75 1.14 5.02
N VAL A 152 2.66 1.70 4.23
CA VAL A 152 2.69 3.12 3.88
C VAL A 152 2.50 3.26 2.36
N GLY A 153 1.41 3.91 1.98
CA GLY A 153 1.02 4.20 0.60
C GLY A 153 1.45 5.59 0.12
N ILE A 154 0.92 5.99 -1.03
CA ILE A 154 1.13 7.33 -1.60
C ILE A 154 0.38 8.36 -0.74
N PRO A 155 0.95 9.56 -0.49
CA PRO A 155 2.28 10.05 -0.90
C PRO A 155 3.39 9.83 0.15
N TYR A 156 3.13 9.05 1.20
CA TYR A 156 3.85 9.12 2.46
C TYR A 156 5.16 8.32 2.55
N LYS A 157 5.53 7.54 1.54
CA LYS A 157 6.68 6.61 1.64
C LYS A 157 8.02 7.30 1.95
N VAL A 158 8.25 8.51 1.44
CA VAL A 158 9.48 9.27 1.73
C VAL A 158 9.39 9.92 3.12
N ASP A 159 8.28 10.58 3.45
CA ASP A 159 8.12 11.25 4.74
C ASP A 159 8.07 10.28 5.93
N ALA A 160 7.61 9.04 5.72
CA ALA A 160 7.58 7.98 6.73
C ALA A 160 8.94 7.69 7.37
N LEU A 161 10.05 7.94 6.66
CA LEU A 161 11.42 7.84 7.21
C LEU A 161 11.57 8.68 8.49
N LYS A 162 10.99 9.88 8.53
CA LYS A 162 11.12 10.84 9.65
C LYS A 162 10.42 10.36 10.93
N PHE A 163 9.52 9.38 10.81
CA PHE A 163 8.70 8.86 11.90
C PHE A 163 9.15 7.49 12.40
N CYS A 164 10.21 6.92 11.80
CA CYS A 164 10.81 5.67 12.25
C CYS A 164 11.96 5.98 13.22
N ASP A 165 12.01 5.27 14.35
CA ASP A 165 13.12 5.34 15.30
C ASP A 165 14.37 4.61 14.78
N GLU A 166 14.14 3.54 14.01
CA GLU A 166 15.17 2.73 13.36
C GLU A 166 14.72 2.45 11.91
N ILE A 167 15.66 2.40 10.98
CA ILE A 167 15.37 2.15 9.56
C ILE A 167 16.27 1.01 9.10
N ASP A 168 15.69 0.03 8.41
CA ASP A 168 16.44 -1.05 7.79
C ASP A 168 17.44 -0.50 6.76
N ILE A 169 18.62 -1.13 6.66
CA ILE A 169 19.72 -0.67 5.81
C ILE A 169 19.25 -0.49 4.35
N SER A 170 18.43 -1.42 3.85
CA SER A 170 17.89 -1.33 2.50
C SER A 170 16.94 -0.14 2.34
N ALA A 171 16.02 0.06 3.29
CA ALA A 171 15.06 1.15 3.27
C ALA A 171 15.73 2.52 3.40
N GLN A 172 16.80 2.60 4.20
CA GLN A 172 17.60 3.82 4.36
C GLN A 172 18.38 4.15 3.09
N ALA A 173 19.00 3.15 2.45
CA ALA A 173 19.66 3.34 1.17
C ALA A 173 18.65 3.81 0.10
N ILE A 174 17.47 3.19 0.04
CA ILE A 174 16.40 3.56 -0.90
C ILE A 174 15.89 4.98 -0.66
N GLY A 175 15.90 5.44 0.59
CA GLY A 175 15.28 6.71 0.96
C GLY A 175 13.74 6.66 0.91
N ALA A 176 13.14 5.50 1.18
CA ALA A 176 11.69 5.34 1.30
C ALA A 176 11.31 4.13 2.16
N VAL A 177 10.26 4.29 2.97
CA VAL A 177 9.66 3.25 3.84
C VAL A 177 8.24 2.97 3.36
N ASN A 178 7.95 1.72 3.01
CA ASN A 178 6.58 1.26 2.70
C ASN A 178 5.97 0.40 3.82
N THR A 179 6.76 0.05 4.84
CA THR A 179 6.34 -0.87 5.91
C THR A 179 6.94 -0.41 7.24
N ILE A 180 6.12 -0.25 8.27
CA ILE A 180 6.55 0.15 9.61
C ILE A 180 6.09 -0.93 10.59
N ILE A 181 7.01 -1.41 11.43
CA ILE A 181 6.72 -2.37 12.50
C ILE A 181 6.93 -1.72 13.85
N ARG A 182 5.94 -1.81 14.74
CA ARG A 182 6.13 -1.43 16.14
C ARG A 182 6.74 -2.61 16.90
N ARG A 183 8.01 -2.48 17.27
CA ARG A 183 8.71 -3.54 18.00
C ARG A 183 8.11 -3.74 19.40
N LYS A 184 7.78 -4.99 19.73
CA LYS A 184 7.04 -5.32 20.96
C LYS A 184 7.83 -5.06 22.26
N CYS A 185 9.16 -5.14 22.24
CA CYS A 185 9.96 -5.03 23.46
C CYS A 185 10.14 -3.59 23.96
N ASP A 186 10.20 -2.60 23.08
CA ASP A 186 10.49 -1.20 23.42
C ASP A 186 9.53 -0.18 22.77
N GLY A 187 8.63 -0.65 21.90
CA GLY A 187 7.62 0.19 21.25
C GLY A 187 8.16 1.04 20.09
N LYS A 188 9.43 0.89 19.72
CA LYS A 188 10.04 1.63 18.62
C LYS A 188 9.41 1.30 17.27
N LEU A 189 9.32 2.28 16.40
CA LEU A 189 8.88 2.15 15.02
C LEU A 189 10.09 1.85 14.13
N ILE A 190 10.09 0.68 13.50
CA ILE A 190 11.14 0.24 12.58
C ILE A 190 10.62 0.32 11.15
N GLY A 191 11.30 1.07 10.30
CA GLY A 191 10.96 1.26 8.89
C GLY A 191 11.66 0.25 7.97
N TYR A 192 10.89 -0.38 7.09
CA TYR A 192 11.34 -1.33 6.07
C TYR A 192 10.84 -0.93 4.68
N ASN A 193 11.46 -1.52 3.65
CA ASN A 193 11.03 -1.40 2.27
C ASN A 193 10.88 -2.80 1.65
N THR A 194 9.64 -3.19 1.37
CA THR A 194 9.34 -4.46 0.69
C THR A 194 9.08 -4.29 -0.81
N ASP A 195 9.05 -3.05 -1.32
CA ASP A 195 8.79 -2.76 -2.74
C ASP A 195 9.99 -3.14 -3.62
N SER A 196 11.22 -2.89 -3.15
CA SER A 196 12.44 -3.08 -3.94
C SER A 196 12.60 -4.53 -4.38
N GLU A 197 12.70 -5.46 -3.42
CA GLU A 197 12.87 -6.88 -3.75
C GLU A 197 11.64 -7.42 -4.51
N ALA A 198 10.43 -6.95 -4.19
CA ALA A 198 9.22 -7.37 -4.88
C ALA A 198 9.21 -7.00 -6.36
N ALA A 199 9.62 -5.78 -6.72
CA ALA A 199 9.67 -5.34 -8.11
C ALA A 199 10.83 -6.01 -8.87
N ILE A 200 12.02 -6.05 -8.27
CA ILE A 200 13.21 -6.58 -8.93
C ILE A 200 13.10 -8.08 -9.15
N SER A 201 12.70 -8.85 -8.15
CA SER A 201 12.49 -10.29 -8.35
C SER A 201 11.42 -10.59 -9.41
N ALA A 202 10.38 -9.76 -9.54
CA ALA A 202 9.35 -9.94 -10.56
C ALA A 202 9.89 -9.68 -11.97
N ILE A 203 10.76 -8.68 -12.12
CA ILE A 203 11.47 -8.40 -13.38
C ILE A 203 12.43 -9.54 -13.71
N GLU A 204 13.21 -10.00 -12.73
CA GLU A 204 14.21 -11.07 -12.92
C GLU A 204 13.58 -12.39 -13.31
N ASP A 205 12.49 -12.81 -12.65
CA ASP A 205 11.80 -14.06 -12.99
C ASP A 205 11.32 -14.04 -14.44
N CYS A 206 10.74 -12.92 -14.89
CA CYS A 206 10.27 -12.78 -16.27
C CYS A 206 11.43 -12.75 -17.28
N LEU A 207 12.54 -12.07 -16.97
CA LEU A 207 13.73 -12.09 -17.83
C LEU A 207 14.35 -13.49 -17.91
N ALA A 208 14.42 -14.20 -16.79
CA ALA A 208 14.99 -15.53 -16.70
C ALA A 208 14.21 -16.52 -17.56
N GLU A 209 12.88 -16.47 -17.50
CA GLU A 209 11.99 -17.25 -18.37
C GLU A 209 12.16 -16.87 -19.84
N HIS A 210 12.23 -15.58 -20.16
CA HIS A 210 12.32 -15.11 -21.54
C HIS A 210 13.68 -15.44 -22.19
N GLN A 211 14.76 -15.42 -21.41
CA GLN A 211 16.12 -15.62 -21.92
C GLN A 211 16.64 -17.05 -21.72
N ASN A 212 15.91 -17.94 -21.03
CA ASN A 212 16.40 -19.25 -20.59
C ASN A 212 17.72 -19.17 -19.80
N THR A 213 17.92 -18.11 -19.02
CA THR A 213 19.11 -17.91 -18.18
C THR A 213 18.68 -17.72 -16.72
N LYS A 214 19.46 -18.22 -15.75
CA LYS A 214 19.05 -18.25 -14.33
C LYS A 214 19.85 -17.34 -13.41
N THR A 215 20.90 -16.69 -13.90
CA THR A 215 21.84 -15.95 -13.05
C THR A 215 22.20 -14.61 -13.68
N ASN A 216 22.21 -13.54 -12.87
CA ASN A 216 22.67 -12.20 -13.24
C ASN A 216 21.93 -11.59 -14.45
N VAL A 217 20.62 -11.84 -14.56
CA VAL A 217 19.81 -11.41 -15.72
C VAL A 217 19.70 -9.88 -15.88
N LEU A 218 19.97 -9.12 -14.80
CA LEU A 218 19.99 -7.66 -14.79
C LEU A 218 21.40 -7.04 -14.93
N GLN A 219 22.46 -7.84 -14.81
CA GLN A 219 23.82 -7.32 -14.86
C GLN A 219 24.09 -6.65 -16.21
N ASP A 220 24.62 -5.42 -16.17
CA ASP A 220 24.96 -4.57 -17.32
C ASP A 220 23.79 -4.14 -18.23
N LYS A 221 22.56 -4.61 -17.94
CA LYS A 221 21.34 -4.19 -18.64
C LYS A 221 21.01 -2.74 -18.34
N LEU A 222 20.54 -2.02 -19.35
CA LEU A 222 20.02 -0.68 -19.19
C LEU A 222 18.54 -0.74 -18.78
N LEU A 223 18.25 -0.28 -17.57
CA LEU A 223 16.89 -0.07 -17.05
C LEU A 223 16.54 1.41 -17.14
N VAL A 224 15.50 1.71 -17.90
CA VAL A 224 14.89 3.04 -18.02
C VAL A 224 13.68 3.08 -17.08
N LEU A 225 13.77 3.92 -16.05
CA LEU A 225 12.75 4.10 -15.03
C LEU A 225 11.95 5.37 -15.29
N ILE A 226 10.63 5.25 -15.32
CA ILE A 226 9.69 6.38 -15.37
C ILE A 226 9.08 6.58 -13.98
N GLY A 227 9.35 7.72 -13.36
CA GLY A 227 8.83 8.13 -12.06
C GLY A 227 9.85 7.96 -10.92
N SER A 228 10.05 9.02 -10.14
CA SER A 228 11.07 9.12 -9.09
C SER A 228 10.48 9.15 -7.66
N GLY A 229 9.21 8.74 -7.51
CA GLY A 229 8.54 8.58 -6.21
C GLY A 229 9.04 7.36 -5.42
N GLY A 230 8.40 7.05 -4.29
CA GLY A 230 8.87 5.96 -3.40
C GLY A 230 9.01 4.58 -4.07
N ALA A 231 8.11 4.21 -5.00
CA ALA A 231 8.24 2.98 -5.77
C ALA A 231 9.38 3.06 -6.80
N GLY A 232 9.55 4.20 -7.47
CA GLY A 232 10.64 4.45 -8.40
C GLY A 232 12.01 4.38 -7.72
N LYS A 233 12.16 5.00 -6.55
CA LYS A 233 13.35 4.87 -5.70
C LYS A 233 13.65 3.39 -5.43
N ALA A 234 12.66 2.63 -4.94
CA ALA A 234 12.85 1.21 -4.65
C ALA A 234 13.32 0.40 -5.86
N ILE A 235 12.73 0.62 -7.05
CA ILE A 235 13.13 -0.04 -8.29
C ILE A 235 14.54 0.37 -8.73
N ALA A 236 14.86 1.66 -8.73
CA ALA A 236 16.18 2.16 -9.13
C ALA A 236 17.30 1.58 -8.26
N PHE A 237 17.13 1.63 -6.94
CA PHE A 237 18.11 1.10 -5.99
C PHE A 237 18.25 -0.41 -6.11
N GLY A 238 17.14 -1.15 -6.16
CA GLY A 238 17.19 -2.60 -6.30
C GLY A 238 17.85 -3.05 -7.61
N ALA A 239 17.54 -2.38 -8.73
CA ALA A 239 18.14 -2.68 -10.03
C ALA A 239 19.64 -2.37 -10.03
N LYS A 240 20.05 -1.24 -9.44
CA LYS A 240 21.47 -0.86 -9.29
C LYS A 240 22.24 -1.89 -8.48
N GLN A 241 21.66 -2.39 -7.38
CA GLN A 241 22.27 -3.45 -6.56
C GLN A 241 22.48 -4.76 -7.33
N ARG A 242 21.69 -5.03 -8.38
CA ARG A 242 21.86 -6.17 -9.30
C ARG A 242 22.76 -5.87 -10.50
N GLY A 243 23.44 -4.71 -10.51
CA GLY A 243 24.42 -4.36 -11.53
C GLY A 243 23.83 -3.75 -12.80
N ALA A 244 22.56 -3.35 -12.81
CA ALA A 244 21.97 -2.65 -13.94
C ALA A 244 22.50 -1.21 -14.07
N ARG A 245 22.58 -0.71 -15.30
CA ARG A 245 22.71 0.73 -15.59
C ARG A 245 21.33 1.35 -15.51
N ILE A 246 21.22 2.51 -14.87
CA ILE A 246 19.94 3.14 -14.58
C ILE A 246 19.83 4.47 -15.32
N VAL A 247 18.73 4.66 -16.03
CA VAL A 247 18.29 5.96 -16.55
C VAL A 247 16.97 6.29 -15.88
N VAL A 248 16.85 7.50 -15.35
CA VAL A 248 15.64 7.95 -14.65
C VAL A 248 15.01 9.10 -15.41
N THR A 249 13.69 9.04 -15.59
CA THR A 249 12.90 10.15 -16.11
C THR A 249 11.67 10.39 -15.24
N ASP A 250 11.23 11.64 -15.14
CA ASP A 250 10.08 12.05 -14.34
C ASP A 250 9.49 13.33 -14.93
N SER A 251 8.21 13.63 -14.65
CA SER A 251 7.58 14.89 -15.05
C SER A 251 8.19 16.13 -14.40
N CYS A 252 8.96 15.94 -13.32
CA CYS A 252 9.83 16.95 -12.72
C CYS A 252 11.27 16.45 -12.82
N TYR A 253 12.03 17.08 -13.71
CA TYR A 253 13.40 16.68 -14.06
C TYR A 253 14.33 16.68 -12.84
N GLU A 254 14.16 17.63 -11.93
CA GLU A 254 14.96 17.74 -10.70
C GLU A 254 14.83 16.48 -9.83
N ARG A 255 13.64 15.88 -9.76
CA ARG A 255 13.45 14.60 -9.03
C ARG A 255 14.14 13.43 -9.73
N ALA A 256 14.19 13.44 -11.06
CA ALA A 256 14.89 12.42 -11.83
C ALA A 256 16.40 12.55 -11.66
N GLU A 257 16.93 13.77 -11.68
CA GLU A 257 18.33 14.10 -11.42
C GLU A 257 18.76 13.66 -10.02
N GLU A 258 18.01 14.04 -8.98
CA GLU A 258 18.28 13.63 -7.61
C GLU A 258 18.33 12.10 -7.43
N LEU A 259 17.41 11.37 -8.07
CA LEU A 259 17.39 9.91 -8.00
C LEU A 259 18.52 9.28 -8.82
N ALA A 260 18.79 9.79 -10.02
CA ALA A 260 19.88 9.31 -10.86
C ALA A 260 21.23 9.45 -10.14
N ASP A 261 21.51 10.61 -9.55
CA ASP A 261 22.72 10.84 -8.77
C ASP A 261 22.83 9.89 -7.57
N ALA A 262 21.72 9.68 -6.84
CA ALA A 262 21.70 8.81 -5.68
C ALA A 262 22.02 7.34 -6.00
N VAL A 263 21.72 6.87 -7.21
CA VAL A 263 22.04 5.50 -7.66
C VAL A 263 23.23 5.43 -8.62
N GLY A 264 23.89 6.55 -8.91
CA GLY A 264 24.95 6.64 -9.93
C GLY A 264 24.46 6.17 -11.30
N GLY A 265 23.32 6.71 -11.73
CA GLY A 265 22.72 6.56 -13.05
C GLY A 265 22.71 7.88 -13.83
N GLU A 266 21.84 7.97 -14.83
CA GLU A 266 21.69 9.16 -15.68
C GLU A 266 20.25 9.68 -15.65
N ALA A 267 20.06 11.00 -15.68
CA ALA A 267 18.75 11.61 -15.76
C ALA A 267 18.39 11.97 -17.20
N LEU A 268 17.16 11.67 -17.60
CA LEU A 268 16.63 11.91 -18.94
C LEU A 268 15.41 12.83 -18.85
N MET A 269 15.40 13.90 -19.64
CA MET A 269 14.21 14.74 -19.80
C MET A 269 13.06 13.92 -20.41
N LEU A 270 11.87 14.03 -19.84
CA LEU A 270 10.72 13.22 -20.25
C LEU A 270 10.38 13.37 -21.74
N ASP A 271 10.51 14.57 -22.30
CA ASP A 271 10.26 14.87 -23.72
C ASP A 271 11.22 14.14 -24.68
N LEU A 272 12.35 13.62 -24.17
CA LEU A 272 13.33 12.86 -24.94
C LEU A 272 13.13 11.35 -24.84
N LEU A 273 12.21 10.88 -23.99
CA LEU A 273 12.01 9.46 -23.71
C LEU A 273 11.62 8.65 -24.96
N ASP A 274 10.77 9.20 -25.83
CA ASP A 274 10.28 8.50 -27.01
C ASP A 274 11.36 8.27 -28.07
N ASP A 275 12.37 9.15 -28.10
CA ASP A 275 13.54 9.06 -28.99
C ASP A 275 14.73 8.34 -28.32
N TYR A 276 14.61 8.00 -27.03
CA TYR A 276 15.67 7.36 -26.27
C TYR A 276 15.78 5.86 -26.62
N GLY A 277 16.85 5.52 -27.34
CA GLY A 277 17.14 4.15 -27.74
C GLY A 277 18.62 3.92 -28.04
N PRO A 278 19.52 4.18 -27.08
CA PRO A 278 20.97 4.04 -27.29
C PRO A 278 21.39 2.60 -27.61
N GLU A 279 20.59 1.62 -27.16
CA GLU A 279 20.81 0.20 -27.41
C GLU A 279 19.46 -0.55 -27.53
N SER A 280 19.51 -1.77 -28.05
CA SER A 280 18.35 -2.67 -28.10
C SER A 280 18.35 -3.63 -26.92
N GLY A 281 17.16 -4.06 -26.49
CA GLY A 281 17.00 -5.02 -25.40
C GLY A 281 17.09 -4.39 -24.01
N MET A 282 16.73 -3.11 -23.90
CA MET A 282 16.59 -2.38 -22.63
C MET A 282 15.39 -2.91 -21.82
N ILE A 283 15.32 -2.51 -20.56
CA ILE A 283 14.18 -2.78 -19.67
C ILE A 283 13.48 -1.47 -19.37
N LEU A 284 12.17 -1.39 -19.57
CA LEU A 284 11.38 -0.25 -19.14
C LEU A 284 10.68 -0.59 -17.82
N ALA A 285 10.76 0.30 -16.84
CA ALA A 285 10.01 0.19 -15.60
C ALA A 285 9.16 1.44 -15.38
N ASN A 286 7.84 1.31 -15.35
CA ASN A 286 6.93 2.39 -15.01
C ASN A 286 6.59 2.36 -13.52
N ALA A 287 6.86 3.46 -12.83
CA ALA A 287 6.50 3.72 -11.44
C ALA A 287 5.67 5.00 -11.27
N CYS A 288 5.20 5.59 -12.37
CA CYS A 288 4.32 6.77 -12.37
C CYS A 288 2.84 6.35 -12.48
N PRO A 289 1.87 7.23 -12.16
CA PRO A 289 0.45 6.89 -12.14
C PRO A 289 -0.24 6.91 -13.52
N VAL A 290 0.49 7.19 -14.61
CA VAL A 290 -0.10 7.27 -15.96
C VAL A 290 -0.59 5.89 -16.40
N GLY A 291 -1.89 5.78 -16.69
CA GLY A 291 -2.57 4.51 -17.02
C GLY A 291 -3.29 3.86 -15.83
N MET A 292 -3.21 4.44 -14.63
CA MET A 292 -3.91 3.97 -13.44
C MET A 292 -5.39 4.36 -13.49
N TYR A 293 -6.28 3.49 -12.99
CA TYR A 293 -7.70 3.80 -12.84
C TYR A 293 -7.90 5.11 -12.04
N PRO A 294 -8.80 6.01 -12.48
CA PRO A 294 -9.75 5.88 -13.58
C PRO A 294 -9.20 6.29 -14.97
N HIS A 295 -7.95 6.75 -15.06
CA HIS A 295 -7.34 7.29 -16.28
C HIS A 295 -6.57 6.22 -17.08
N MET A 296 -7.29 5.22 -17.57
CA MET A 296 -6.71 3.98 -18.14
C MET A 296 -6.21 4.11 -19.60
N ASP A 297 -6.54 5.22 -20.27
CA ASP A 297 -6.19 5.44 -21.68
C ASP A 297 -4.80 6.08 -21.89
N GLY A 298 -4.11 6.41 -20.79
CA GLY A 298 -2.75 6.95 -20.81
C GLY A 298 -1.67 5.89 -20.92
N SER A 299 -0.56 6.23 -21.60
CA SER A 299 0.72 5.52 -21.58
C SER A 299 1.82 6.54 -21.33
N PRO A 300 2.85 6.24 -20.54
CA PRO A 300 3.92 7.20 -20.25
C PRO A 300 5.00 7.29 -21.35
N ILE A 301 4.92 6.45 -22.38
CA ILE A 301 5.83 6.41 -23.54
C ILE A 301 5.04 6.03 -24.80
N ASP A 302 5.46 6.51 -25.95
CA ASP A 302 4.90 6.14 -27.24
C ASP A 302 5.19 4.68 -27.60
N LYS A 303 4.17 3.99 -28.13
CA LYS A 303 4.28 2.60 -28.61
C LYS A 303 5.47 2.35 -29.54
N LYS A 304 5.86 3.34 -30.36
CA LYS A 304 6.97 3.19 -31.31
C LYS A 304 8.32 3.00 -30.62
N ALA A 305 8.52 3.59 -29.44
CA ALA A 305 9.75 3.46 -28.66
C ALA A 305 9.87 2.08 -28.00
N LEU A 306 8.73 1.42 -27.71
CA LEU A 306 8.68 0.12 -27.05
C LEU A 306 9.45 -1.00 -27.78
N LYS A 307 9.68 -0.86 -29.08
CA LYS A 307 10.49 -1.80 -29.88
C LYS A 307 11.93 -1.96 -29.39
N ASN A 308 12.46 -0.99 -28.64
CA ASN A 308 13.83 -1.02 -28.12
C ASN A 308 13.94 -1.81 -26.81
N TYR A 309 12.82 -2.22 -26.22
CA TYR A 309 12.76 -2.85 -24.91
C TYR A 309 12.46 -4.35 -25.03
N VAL A 310 13.22 -5.18 -24.31
CA VAL A 310 12.96 -6.63 -24.21
C VAL A 310 11.92 -6.94 -23.15
N LEU A 311 11.81 -6.08 -22.13
CA LEU A 311 10.85 -6.22 -21.04
C LEU A 311 10.27 -4.86 -20.65
N VAL A 312 8.97 -4.84 -20.37
CA VAL A 312 8.26 -3.71 -19.77
C VAL A 312 7.61 -4.15 -18.46
N PHE A 313 8.00 -3.48 -17.38
CA PHE A 313 7.42 -3.61 -16.05
C PHE A 313 6.52 -2.40 -15.77
N ASP A 314 5.33 -2.63 -15.23
CA ASP A 314 4.41 -1.57 -14.81
C ASP A 314 3.99 -1.79 -13.35
N ALA A 315 4.33 -0.86 -12.46
CA ALA A 315 3.96 -0.94 -11.05
C ALA A 315 2.44 -0.78 -10.81
N ILE A 316 1.69 -0.30 -11.81
CA ILE A 316 0.24 -0.16 -11.74
C ILE A 316 -0.40 -1.56 -11.71
N TYR A 317 -1.19 -1.83 -10.68
CA TYR A 317 -1.97 -3.07 -10.55
C TYR A 317 -3.47 -2.89 -10.79
N ASN A 318 -3.94 -1.64 -10.92
CA ASN A 318 -5.33 -1.31 -11.20
C ASN A 318 -5.41 -0.24 -12.32
N PRO A 319 -5.72 -0.63 -13.56
CA PRO A 319 -6.22 -1.95 -13.99
C PRO A 319 -5.14 -3.05 -13.99
N PRO A 320 -5.53 -4.34 -14.00
CA PRO A 320 -4.61 -5.49 -14.17
C PRO A 320 -3.76 -5.45 -15.43
N VAL A 321 -4.28 -4.84 -16.51
CA VAL A 321 -3.59 -4.69 -17.80
C VAL A 321 -3.72 -3.24 -18.25
N THR A 322 -2.63 -2.47 -18.14
CA THR A 322 -2.58 -1.07 -18.57
C THR A 322 -2.41 -0.95 -20.09
N LYS A 323 -2.61 0.27 -20.62
CA LYS A 323 -2.31 0.56 -22.03
C LYS A 323 -0.84 0.28 -22.38
N LEU A 324 0.09 0.71 -21.51
CA LEU A 324 1.52 0.43 -21.65
C LEU A 324 1.80 -1.07 -21.84
N MET A 325 1.21 -1.92 -20.98
CA MET A 325 1.36 -3.37 -21.06
C MET A 325 0.81 -3.96 -22.37
N ARG A 326 -0.35 -3.48 -22.84
CA ARG A 326 -0.92 -3.92 -24.14
C ARG A 326 -0.01 -3.55 -25.30
N GLU A 327 0.43 -2.30 -25.36
CA GLU A 327 1.30 -1.80 -26.42
C GLU A 327 2.67 -2.49 -26.42
N ALA A 328 3.22 -2.78 -25.24
CA ALA A 328 4.46 -3.53 -25.09
C ALA A 328 4.33 -4.97 -25.63
N THR A 329 3.22 -5.64 -25.34
CA THR A 329 2.92 -6.98 -25.87
C THR A 329 2.83 -6.98 -27.41
N GLU A 330 2.18 -5.96 -27.99
CA GLU A 330 2.09 -5.79 -29.44
C GLU A 330 3.46 -5.54 -30.09
N CYS A 331 4.39 -4.95 -29.35
CA CYS A 331 5.79 -4.76 -29.73
C CYS A 331 6.69 -5.96 -29.41
N ARG A 332 6.13 -7.09 -28.94
CA ARG A 332 6.82 -8.33 -28.57
C ARG A 332 7.78 -8.21 -27.37
N ALA A 333 7.64 -7.17 -26.56
CA ALA A 333 8.32 -7.10 -25.28
C ALA A 333 7.65 -8.07 -24.29
N ALA A 334 8.45 -8.70 -23.42
CA ALA A 334 7.92 -9.37 -22.24
C ALA A 334 7.28 -8.35 -21.31
N VAL A 335 6.23 -8.74 -20.57
CA VAL A 335 5.46 -7.82 -19.75
C VAL A 335 5.30 -8.36 -18.33
N VAL A 336 5.58 -7.51 -17.34
CA VAL A 336 5.34 -7.78 -15.92
C VAL A 336 4.41 -6.72 -15.37
N GLY A 337 3.23 -7.13 -14.91
CA GLY A 337 2.24 -6.22 -14.35
C GLY A 337 2.40 -6.01 -12.84
N GLY A 338 1.79 -4.94 -12.33
CA GLY A 338 1.94 -4.53 -10.93
C GLY A 338 1.36 -5.51 -9.92
N ILE A 339 0.51 -6.45 -10.36
CA ILE A 339 0.00 -7.53 -9.51
C ILE A 339 1.15 -8.39 -8.96
N GLU A 340 2.16 -8.70 -9.77
CA GLU A 340 3.28 -9.53 -9.32
C GLU A 340 4.09 -8.84 -8.23
N MET A 341 4.39 -7.55 -8.42
CA MET A 341 5.01 -6.72 -7.38
C MET A 341 4.11 -6.64 -6.13
N PHE A 342 2.81 -6.42 -6.31
CA PHE A 342 1.87 -6.23 -5.21
C PHE A 342 1.74 -7.49 -4.33
N VAL A 343 1.67 -8.69 -4.93
CA VAL A 343 1.65 -9.96 -4.18
C VAL A 343 2.92 -10.09 -3.35
N ARG A 344 4.10 -9.93 -3.97
CA ARG A 344 5.39 -10.14 -3.31
C ARG A 344 5.61 -9.16 -2.15
N GLN A 345 5.34 -7.87 -2.36
CA GLN A 345 5.51 -6.88 -1.28
C GLN A 345 4.53 -7.11 -0.13
N ALA A 346 3.31 -7.58 -0.42
CA ALA A 346 2.28 -7.84 0.60
C ALA A 346 2.59 -9.09 1.42
N THR A 347 3.10 -10.15 0.77
CA THR A 347 3.63 -11.35 1.43
C THR A 347 4.74 -10.96 2.40
N ALA A 348 5.75 -10.20 1.93
CA ALA A 348 6.85 -9.75 2.78
C ALA A 348 6.37 -8.88 3.96
N GLN A 349 5.40 -7.98 3.73
CA GLN A 349 4.77 -7.20 4.79
C GLN A 349 4.08 -8.10 5.83
N PHE A 350 3.33 -9.10 5.37
CA PHE A 350 2.66 -10.03 6.26
C PHE A 350 3.65 -10.80 7.14
N GLU A 351 4.76 -11.24 6.56
CA GLU A 351 5.82 -11.93 7.30
C GLU A 351 6.46 -11.01 8.34
N LEU A 352 6.70 -9.74 8.00
CA LEU A 352 7.18 -8.73 8.96
C LEU A 352 6.15 -8.43 10.07
N PHE A 353 4.87 -8.36 9.75
CA PHE A 353 3.80 -8.09 10.72
C PHE A 353 3.62 -9.22 11.73
N THR A 354 3.74 -10.47 11.28
CA THR A 354 3.33 -11.65 12.07
C THR A 354 4.50 -12.49 12.58
N GLY A 355 5.67 -12.39 11.95
CA GLY A 355 6.77 -13.33 12.12
C GLY A 355 6.50 -14.73 11.57
N GLN A 356 5.45 -14.90 10.75
CA GLN A 356 5.02 -16.19 10.19
C GLN A 356 4.97 -16.12 8.67
N HIS A 357 5.15 -17.27 8.00
CA HIS A 357 5.06 -17.36 6.55
C HIS A 357 3.69 -16.94 6.03
N ALA A 358 3.67 -16.14 4.96
CA ALA A 358 2.42 -15.72 4.36
C ALA A 358 1.76 -16.85 3.56
N PRO A 359 0.42 -16.99 3.61
CA PRO A 359 -0.32 -17.89 2.73
C PRO A 359 -0.41 -17.32 1.30
N GLU A 360 0.73 -17.23 0.60
CA GLU A 360 0.87 -16.52 -0.68
C GLU A 360 -0.18 -16.93 -1.71
N LYS A 361 -0.43 -18.24 -1.85
CA LYS A 361 -1.40 -18.78 -2.81
C LYS A 361 -2.79 -18.20 -2.61
N GLN A 362 -3.24 -18.10 -1.34
CA GLN A 362 -4.55 -17.54 -1.01
C GLN A 362 -4.57 -16.02 -1.25
N MET A 363 -3.51 -15.31 -0.84
CA MET A 363 -3.39 -13.87 -1.07
C MET A 363 -3.46 -13.53 -2.56
N ARG A 364 -2.72 -14.27 -3.41
CA ARG A 364 -2.72 -14.12 -4.87
C ARG A 364 -4.09 -14.36 -5.48
N GLN A 365 -4.80 -15.42 -5.06
CA GLN A 365 -6.16 -15.69 -5.54
C GLN A 365 -7.12 -14.54 -5.22
N LEU A 366 -7.06 -14.01 -3.99
CA LEU A 366 -7.91 -12.90 -3.56
C LEU A 366 -7.61 -11.60 -4.31
N ILE A 367 -6.35 -11.31 -4.60
CA ILE A 367 -5.95 -10.14 -5.40
C ILE A 367 -6.59 -10.24 -6.79
N ASN A 368 -6.42 -11.38 -7.46
CA ASN A 368 -6.98 -11.60 -8.79
C ASN A 368 -8.51 -11.46 -8.80
N SER A 369 -9.22 -12.10 -7.86
CA SER A 369 -10.68 -11.98 -7.75
C SER A 369 -11.15 -10.56 -7.44
N SER A 370 -10.44 -9.84 -6.56
CA SER A 370 -10.81 -8.47 -6.17
C SER A 370 -10.68 -7.47 -7.31
N LEU A 371 -9.68 -7.66 -8.19
CA LEU A 371 -9.46 -6.78 -9.33
C LEU A 371 -10.44 -7.05 -10.48
N HIS A 372 -10.86 -8.30 -10.69
CA HIS A 372 -11.93 -8.62 -11.65
C HIS A 372 -13.26 -7.97 -11.25
N ASN A 373 -13.62 -8.01 -9.96
CA ASN A 373 -14.88 -7.44 -9.47
C ASN A 373 -14.95 -5.90 -9.52
N LYS A 374 -13.83 -5.20 -9.73
CA LYS A 374 -13.81 -3.72 -9.86
C LYS A 374 -13.99 -3.26 -11.32
N GLN A 375 -13.94 -4.17 -12.29
CA GLN A 375 -14.11 -3.87 -13.71
C GLN A 375 -15.57 -3.93 -14.18
N HIS A 376 -16.47 -4.34 -13.29
CA HIS A 376 -17.92 -4.38 -13.45
C HIS A 376 -18.56 -3.50 -12.38
#